data_AF-A0A179FXL4-F1
#
_entry.id   AF-A0A179FXL4-F1
#
_cell.length_a   1.000
_cell.length_b   1.000
_cell.length_c   1.000
_cell.angle_alpha   90.00
_cell.angle_beta   90.00
_cell.angle_gamma   90.00
#
_symmetry.space_group_name_H-M   'P 1'
#
loop_
_entity.id
_entity.type
_entity.pdbx_description
1 polymer ?
#
loop_
_entity_poly.entity_id
_entity_poly.type
_entity_poly.pdbx_seq_one_letter_code
_entity_poly.pdbx_strand_id
1 'polypeptide(L)'
;MTSKPEVHTQFTVSSACLCFGHLHNIWHGKSMPIQPFPTSLRRASGGTVKCQIIQFNVAAQNGTWLVYQLVEKGSKHVEGWFACHSDVDPEIEIDKIIRVSGSPYEGDSGSQFHDKKTVAAGVLPVNRYDWGWYDRRCQDQVREEAGETEQDPETIGCFEEVGLVDYGHAEEYVEKWKGVASRERENQPHGIWMTIGLEYMFGRFGFDDEHTAARSFLWFTSDTFFTHTTFRGMERTLKIYETDEQRFQRRLREGYNFDGLESLHEMAGYRSSLAGVVPSQAEALGPYDAADYILHATDVDAIRVRPRIGAPEFPTQWNAANIALLNNILMSYLEKFVAPASSAHDTTTSAAASLFPKREHVPSVDQFMYGFMTKPNSDSIEGYDRAAVGARVKRFLTRLCEDNSLIRDDGFVAGLVACVAYLASEVLELANNCRLDNRVTGIVPRHIRTVVINDNELFDVFRFSSMYWYGGVVGWVADDGQGNE
;
A
#
# COMPACT_ATOMS: atom_id res chain seq x y z
N MET A 1 -23.83 33.47 -5.85
CA MET A 1 -22.41 33.90 -5.74
C MET A 1 -21.61 32.64 -5.51
N THR A 2 -20.63 32.34 -6.35
CA THR A 2 -19.69 31.24 -6.08
C THR A 2 -18.86 31.60 -4.86
N SER A 3 -18.92 30.77 -3.81
CA SER A 3 -18.04 30.91 -2.65
C SER A 3 -16.58 30.74 -3.11
N LYS A 4 -15.68 31.55 -2.55
CA LYS A 4 -14.24 31.47 -2.80
C LYS A 4 -13.53 31.16 -1.48
N PRO A 5 -12.36 30.51 -1.51
CA PRO A 5 -11.52 30.36 -0.33
C PRO A 5 -11.24 31.70 0.36
N GLU A 6 -11.43 31.75 1.68
CA GLU A 6 -11.09 32.92 2.49
C GLU A 6 -9.58 32.95 2.76
N VAL A 7 -8.93 34.04 2.34
CA VAL A 7 -7.51 34.29 2.67
C VAL A 7 -7.40 34.58 4.16
N HIS A 8 -6.65 33.77 4.89
CA HIS A 8 -6.40 33.96 6.32
C HIS A 8 -5.33 35.03 6.57
N THR A 9 -4.21 34.94 5.84
CA THR A 9 -3.11 35.90 5.92
C THR A 9 -2.24 35.80 4.66
N GLN A 10 -1.16 36.59 4.60
CA GLN A 10 -0.20 36.57 3.51
C GLN A 10 1.22 36.87 4.00
N PHE A 11 2.22 36.45 3.22
CA PHE A 11 3.63 36.80 3.42
C PHE A 11 4.34 36.95 2.07
N THR A 12 5.56 37.48 2.06
CA THR A 12 6.32 37.74 0.83
C THR A 12 7.56 36.86 0.71
N VAL A 13 7.78 36.26 -0.46
CA VAL A 13 9.02 35.59 -0.85
C VAL A 13 9.81 36.51 -1.78
N SER A 14 11.05 36.80 -1.44
CA SER A 14 11.95 37.70 -2.19
C SER A 14 13.28 37.05 -2.56
N SER A 15 13.66 35.96 -1.86
CA SER A 15 14.91 35.24 -2.03
C SER A 15 14.88 34.10 -3.06
N ALA A 16 13.72 33.89 -3.72
CA ALA A 16 13.41 32.76 -4.59
C ALA A 16 13.57 31.39 -3.90
N CYS A 17 13.46 31.35 -2.56
CA CYS A 17 13.58 30.12 -1.78
C CYS A 17 12.80 30.22 -0.47
N LEU A 18 12.23 29.10 -0.04
CA LEU A 18 11.57 28.93 1.25
C LEU A 18 12.35 27.95 2.11
N CYS A 19 12.57 28.29 3.39
CA CYS A 19 12.92 27.36 4.45
C CYS A 19 11.66 26.92 5.20
N PHE A 20 11.62 25.67 5.68
CA PHE A 20 10.43 25.11 6.32
C PHE A 20 10.74 24.10 7.43
N GLY A 21 9.77 23.84 8.31
CA GLY A 21 9.86 22.87 9.40
C GLY A 21 9.86 23.52 10.79
N HIS A 22 10.38 22.81 11.78
CA HIS A 22 10.67 23.39 13.09
C HIS A 22 11.84 24.38 13.01
N LEU A 23 12.10 25.12 14.08
CA LEU A 23 13.16 26.15 14.10
C LEU A 23 14.54 25.62 13.66
N HIS A 24 14.95 24.44 14.15
CA HIS A 24 16.22 23.83 13.75
C HIS A 24 16.23 23.37 12.28
N ASN A 25 15.08 22.97 11.72
CA ASN A 25 14.98 22.61 10.32
C ASN A 25 15.10 23.85 9.43
N ILE A 26 14.46 24.96 9.81
CA ILE A 26 14.58 26.25 9.10
C ILE A 26 16.03 26.73 9.10
N TRP A 27 16.72 26.60 10.25
CA TRP A 27 18.12 26.94 10.39
C TRP A 27 19.04 26.04 9.54
N HIS A 28 18.81 24.72 9.57
CA HIS A 28 19.52 23.78 8.70
C HIS A 28 19.28 24.13 7.22
N GLY A 29 18.03 24.37 6.83
CA GLY A 29 17.68 24.76 5.46
C GLY A 29 18.38 26.02 5.00
N LYS A 30 18.49 27.01 5.87
CA LYS A 30 19.23 28.24 5.61
C LYS A 30 20.73 27.98 5.41
N SER A 31 21.31 27.04 6.16
CA SER A 31 22.73 26.69 6.04
C SER A 31 23.10 25.92 4.76
N MET A 32 22.11 25.42 4.03
CA MET A 32 22.29 24.62 2.83
C MET A 32 22.11 25.44 1.54
N PRO A 33 22.73 25.02 0.43
CA PRO A 33 22.37 25.54 -0.89
C PRO A 33 20.88 25.35 -1.19
N ILE A 34 20.33 26.24 -2.02
CA ILE A 34 18.93 26.17 -2.47
C ILE A 34 18.70 24.84 -3.19
N GLN A 35 17.74 24.07 -2.68
CA GLN A 35 17.34 22.78 -3.23
C GLN A 35 16.38 23.01 -4.42
N PRO A 36 16.77 22.63 -5.64
CA PRO A 36 15.83 22.61 -6.77
C PRO A 36 14.80 21.49 -6.58
N PHE A 37 13.83 21.38 -7.49
CA PHE A 37 12.98 20.19 -7.52
C PHE A 37 13.83 18.93 -7.75
N PRO A 38 13.83 17.95 -6.83
CA PRO A 38 14.66 16.77 -6.98
C PRO A 38 14.03 15.80 -7.98
N THR A 39 14.83 15.17 -8.85
CA THR A 39 14.35 14.05 -9.68
C THR A 39 14.22 12.74 -8.91
N SER A 40 14.96 12.62 -7.79
CA SER A 40 14.86 11.52 -6.84
C SER A 40 15.39 11.97 -5.47
N LEU A 41 14.93 11.32 -4.40
CA LEU A 41 15.44 11.53 -3.06
C LEU A 41 16.08 10.25 -2.52
N ARG A 42 17.23 10.41 -1.87
CA ARG A 42 17.83 9.32 -1.09
C ARG A 42 16.95 9.02 0.12
N ARG A 43 16.85 7.74 0.47
CA ARG A 43 16.18 7.29 1.68
C ARG A 43 17.22 6.82 2.69
N ALA A 44 17.05 7.16 3.95
CA ALA A 44 17.89 6.64 5.01
C ALA A 44 17.76 5.10 5.03
N SER A 45 18.89 4.39 5.06
CA SER A 45 18.94 2.93 5.09
C SER A 45 19.03 2.42 6.53
N GLY A 46 17.98 1.74 7.02
CA GLY A 46 18.02 1.01 8.29
C GLY A 46 16.70 1.07 9.07
N GLY A 47 16.35 -0.03 9.75
CA GLY A 47 15.15 -0.12 10.61
C GLY A 47 13.81 -0.22 9.86
N THR A 48 12.72 -0.11 10.60
CA THR A 48 11.33 -0.12 10.08
C THR A 48 10.84 1.26 9.63
N VAL A 49 11.60 2.31 9.92
CA VAL A 49 11.27 3.70 9.62
C VAL A 49 11.98 4.13 8.34
N LYS A 50 11.22 4.60 7.35
CA LYS A 50 11.75 5.15 6.09
C LYS A 50 11.64 6.66 6.10
N CYS A 51 12.78 7.33 6.00
CA CYS A 51 12.88 8.79 5.89
C CYS A 51 13.52 9.17 4.56
N GLN A 52 13.03 10.23 3.94
CA GLN A 52 13.64 10.88 2.78
C GLN A 52 14.61 11.96 3.28
N ILE A 53 15.78 12.03 2.66
CA ILE A 53 16.79 13.04 3.05
C ILE A 53 16.46 14.35 2.33
N ILE A 54 15.86 15.28 3.05
CA ILE A 54 15.45 16.61 2.57
C ILE A 54 16.33 17.68 3.22
N GLN A 55 16.54 18.82 2.55
CA GLN A 55 17.37 19.92 3.08
C GLN A 55 16.59 20.98 3.85
N PHE A 56 15.26 20.88 3.95
CA PHE A 56 14.41 21.87 4.62
C PHE A 56 14.48 23.29 4.03
N ASN A 57 14.95 23.37 2.79
CA ASN A 57 14.74 24.53 1.92
C ASN A 57 14.30 24.04 0.54
N VAL A 58 13.68 24.93 -0.24
CA VAL A 58 13.22 24.64 -1.59
C VAL A 58 13.19 25.90 -2.45
N ALA A 59 13.57 25.81 -3.72
CA ALA A 59 13.35 26.89 -4.68
C ALA A 59 11.87 27.25 -4.74
N ALA A 60 11.54 28.55 -4.71
CA ALA A 60 10.16 29.02 -4.57
C ALA A 60 9.89 30.28 -5.41
N GLN A 61 8.64 30.43 -5.85
CA GLN A 61 8.23 31.58 -6.64
C GLN A 61 8.27 32.86 -5.79
N ASN A 62 8.97 33.88 -6.29
CA ASN A 62 9.00 35.20 -5.68
C ASN A 62 7.64 35.90 -5.80
N GLY A 63 7.27 36.65 -4.77
CA GLY A 63 6.05 37.46 -4.73
C GLY A 63 5.24 37.22 -3.47
N THR A 64 3.95 37.58 -3.54
CA THR A 64 3.02 37.45 -2.43
C THR A 64 2.50 36.01 -2.37
N TRP A 65 2.55 35.41 -1.20
CA TRP A 65 1.95 34.11 -0.90
C TRP A 65 0.75 34.30 0.00
N LEU A 66 -0.39 33.76 -0.42
CA LEU A 66 -1.64 33.75 0.31
C LEU A 66 -1.73 32.46 1.12
N VAL A 67 -2.20 32.56 2.36
CA VAL A 67 -2.33 31.43 3.27
C VAL A 67 -3.80 31.24 3.61
N TYR A 68 -4.25 30.00 3.51
CA TYR A 68 -5.62 29.56 3.72
C TYR A 68 -5.68 28.54 4.86
N GLN A 69 -6.74 28.63 5.66
CA GLN A 69 -7.09 27.61 6.62
C GLN A 69 -7.95 26.53 5.95
N LEU A 70 -7.56 25.28 6.14
CA LEU A 70 -8.38 24.12 5.82
C LEU A 70 -9.12 23.70 7.08
N VAL A 71 -10.43 23.53 6.99
CA VAL A 71 -11.31 23.26 8.12
C VAL A 71 -12.18 22.04 7.85
N GLU A 72 -12.56 21.34 8.91
CA GLU A 72 -13.60 20.32 8.83
C GLU A 72 -14.91 20.97 8.35
N LYS A 73 -15.59 20.34 7.39
CA LYS A 73 -16.86 20.84 6.85
C LYS A 73 -17.89 21.00 7.96
N GLY A 74 -18.47 22.18 8.05
CA GLY A 74 -19.48 22.52 9.08
C GLY A 74 -18.86 22.88 10.45
N SER A 75 -17.55 22.83 10.57
CA SER A 75 -16.79 23.23 11.75
C SER A 75 -15.98 24.50 11.47
N LYS A 76 -15.41 25.07 12.53
CA LYS A 76 -14.37 26.11 12.44
C LYS A 76 -12.98 25.59 12.78
N HIS A 77 -12.88 24.32 13.18
CA HIS A 77 -11.64 23.67 13.57
C HIS A 77 -10.68 23.58 12.37
N VAL A 78 -9.44 23.97 12.57
CA VAL A 78 -8.41 23.97 11.51
C VAL A 78 -7.73 22.60 11.50
N GLU A 79 -7.87 21.89 10.39
CA GLU A 79 -7.29 20.56 10.18
C GLU A 79 -6.06 20.59 9.28
N GLY A 80 -5.78 21.73 8.66
CA GLY A 80 -4.68 21.88 7.72
C GLY A 80 -4.49 23.31 7.28
N TRP A 81 -3.39 23.53 6.57
CA TRP A 81 -3.02 24.82 6.03
C TRP A 81 -2.59 24.67 4.59
N PHE A 82 -2.94 25.66 3.77
CA PHE A 82 -2.50 25.72 2.38
C PHE A 82 -1.96 27.11 2.11
N ALA A 83 -0.70 27.20 1.69
CA ALA A 83 -0.08 28.44 1.24
C ALA A 83 0.21 28.34 -0.26
N CYS A 84 -0.10 29.37 -1.04
CA CYS A 84 0.27 29.41 -2.45
C CYS A 84 0.57 30.84 -2.93
N HIS A 85 1.34 30.96 -4.00
CA HIS A 85 1.60 32.23 -4.65
C HIS A 85 0.27 32.88 -5.11
N SER A 86 0.17 34.21 -5.08
CA SER A 86 -1.08 34.95 -5.35
C SER A 86 -1.63 34.77 -6.77
N ASP A 87 -0.79 34.31 -7.70
CA ASP A 87 -1.17 34.03 -9.09
C ASP A 87 -1.71 32.60 -9.29
N VAL A 88 -1.72 31.79 -8.24
CA VAL A 88 -2.17 30.40 -8.27
C VAL A 88 -3.62 30.30 -7.81
N ASP A 89 -4.43 29.55 -8.56
CA ASP A 89 -5.77 29.16 -8.10
C ASP A 89 -5.63 28.07 -7.02
N PRO A 90 -6.00 28.34 -5.75
CA PRO A 90 -5.78 27.40 -4.67
C PRO A 90 -6.61 26.12 -4.79
N GLU A 91 -7.79 26.17 -5.42
CA GLU A 91 -8.64 24.98 -5.59
C GLU A 91 -8.07 24.03 -6.64
N ILE A 92 -7.51 24.57 -7.72
CA ILE A 92 -6.88 23.76 -8.79
C ILE A 92 -5.57 23.16 -8.29
N GLU A 93 -4.75 23.94 -7.59
CA GLU A 93 -3.42 23.53 -7.17
C GLU A 93 -3.48 22.46 -6.06
N ILE A 94 -4.39 22.61 -5.09
CA ILE A 94 -4.55 21.59 -4.04
C ILE A 94 -5.08 20.27 -4.63
N ASP A 95 -5.99 20.31 -5.61
CA ASP A 95 -6.50 19.12 -6.30
C ASP A 95 -5.37 18.37 -7.02
N LYS A 96 -4.49 19.10 -7.73
CA LYS A 96 -3.26 18.54 -8.33
C LYS A 96 -2.42 17.80 -7.29
N ILE A 97 -2.19 18.41 -6.13
CA ILE A 97 -1.36 17.83 -5.06
C ILE A 97 -1.99 16.56 -4.49
N ILE A 98 -3.23 16.64 -4.00
CA ILE A 98 -3.86 15.53 -3.26
C ILE A 98 -4.19 14.33 -4.16
N ARG A 99 -4.28 14.54 -5.47
CA ARG A 99 -4.46 13.47 -6.47
C ARG A 99 -3.26 12.52 -6.53
N VAL A 100 -2.04 13.04 -6.37
CA VAL A 100 -0.81 12.23 -6.43
C VAL A 100 -0.19 11.98 -5.06
N SER A 101 -0.51 12.79 -4.05
CA SER A 101 0.08 12.70 -2.71
C SER A 101 -0.80 13.36 -1.63
N GLY A 102 -1.99 12.80 -1.42
CA GLY A 102 -2.92 13.17 -0.35
C GLY A 102 -2.60 12.55 1.02
N SER A 103 -3.64 12.38 1.84
CA SER A 103 -3.52 11.86 3.21
C SER A 103 -3.29 10.36 3.21
N PRO A 104 -2.18 9.86 3.78
CA PRO A 104 -1.90 8.42 3.90
C PRO A 104 -3.01 7.55 4.49
N TYR A 105 -3.90 8.18 5.26
CA TYR A 105 -4.99 7.54 5.98
C TYR A 105 -6.30 7.52 5.17
N GLU A 106 -6.31 8.12 3.99
CA GLU A 106 -7.41 8.06 3.03
C GLU A 106 -7.14 7.09 1.89
N GLY A 107 -8.22 6.49 1.37
CA GLY A 107 -8.16 5.75 0.11
C GLY A 107 -7.83 6.67 -1.07
N ASP A 108 -7.14 6.13 -2.08
CA ASP A 108 -6.70 6.87 -3.26
C ASP A 108 -5.88 8.14 -2.92
N SER A 109 -4.98 8.03 -1.95
CA SER A 109 -4.12 9.13 -1.51
C SER A 109 -2.82 9.26 -2.29
N GLY A 110 -2.60 8.44 -3.31
CA GLY A 110 -1.36 8.46 -4.09
C GLY A 110 -0.15 8.04 -3.26
N SER A 111 0.99 8.65 -3.53
CA SER A 111 2.27 8.29 -2.89
C SER A 111 2.57 9.14 -1.67
N GLN A 112 3.10 8.51 -0.64
CA GLN A 112 3.63 9.22 0.54
C GLN A 112 5.09 9.66 0.34
N PHE A 113 5.75 9.11 -0.69
CA PHE A 113 7.16 9.31 -0.95
C PHE A 113 7.34 9.97 -2.31
N HIS A 114 8.50 10.58 -2.49
CA HIS A 114 8.92 11.09 -3.78
C HIS A 114 9.17 9.93 -4.74
N ASP A 115 8.33 9.81 -5.76
CA ASP A 115 8.36 8.74 -6.75
C ASP A 115 8.04 9.27 -8.16
N LYS A 116 7.94 8.37 -9.15
CA LYS A 116 7.69 8.75 -10.55
C LYS A 116 6.41 9.57 -10.74
N LYS A 117 5.34 9.29 -9.98
CA LYS A 117 4.04 9.98 -10.11
C LYS A 117 4.12 11.37 -9.50
N THR A 118 4.75 11.52 -8.33
CA THR A 118 4.92 12.83 -7.69
C THR A 118 5.90 13.69 -8.48
N VAL A 119 6.98 13.11 -9.01
CA VAL A 119 7.91 13.78 -9.93
C VAL A 119 7.20 14.29 -11.18
N ALA A 120 6.40 13.46 -11.84
CA ALA A 120 5.68 13.84 -13.06
C ALA A 120 4.66 14.96 -12.82
N ALA A 121 4.11 15.06 -11.60
CA ALA A 121 3.16 16.09 -11.22
C ALA A 121 3.81 17.32 -10.57
N GLY A 122 5.14 17.38 -10.44
CA GLY A 122 5.80 18.50 -9.77
C GLY A 122 5.44 18.61 -8.28
N VAL A 123 5.22 17.47 -7.61
CA VAL A 123 4.87 17.42 -6.19
C VAL A 123 6.03 16.82 -5.41
N LEU A 124 6.48 17.52 -4.36
CA LEU A 124 7.51 17.06 -3.44
C LEU A 124 6.87 16.71 -2.07
N PRO A 125 6.74 15.40 -1.75
CA PRO A 125 6.21 14.98 -0.46
C PRO A 125 7.25 15.04 0.66
N VAL A 126 6.86 15.63 1.79
CA VAL A 126 7.52 15.57 3.10
C VAL A 126 6.66 14.68 4.00
N ASN A 127 7.14 13.48 4.31
CA ASN A 127 6.40 12.46 5.03
C ASN A 127 6.58 12.58 6.55
N ARG A 128 5.75 11.90 7.35
CA ARG A 128 5.73 12.03 8.82
C ARG A 128 7.08 11.86 9.52
N TYR A 129 7.97 11.08 8.91
CA TYR A 129 9.29 10.77 9.45
C TYR A 129 10.42 11.60 8.84
N ASP A 130 10.09 12.51 7.92
CA ASP A 130 11.07 13.38 7.28
C ASP A 130 11.32 14.66 8.12
N TRP A 131 10.53 14.90 9.18
CA TRP A 131 10.55 16.10 10.01
C TRP A 131 11.50 16.03 11.21
N GLY A 132 11.57 17.13 11.96
CA GLY A 132 12.54 17.41 13.02
C GLY A 132 12.61 16.42 14.19
N TRP A 133 11.58 15.61 14.49
CA TRP A 133 11.76 14.55 15.50
C TRP A 133 12.82 13.52 15.09
N TYR A 134 12.87 13.22 13.78
CA TYR A 134 13.78 12.23 13.19
C TYR A 134 15.02 12.89 12.55
N ASP A 135 15.07 14.21 12.53
CA ASP A 135 16.19 15.01 12.05
C ASP A 135 16.78 15.88 13.16
N ARG A 136 18.02 15.62 13.57
CA ARG A 136 18.67 16.38 14.66
C ARG A 136 19.66 17.43 14.18
N ARG A 137 19.70 17.72 12.87
CA ARG A 137 20.67 18.68 12.33
C ARG A 137 20.35 20.08 12.86
N CYS A 138 21.37 20.80 13.30
CA CYS A 138 21.26 22.15 13.87
C CYS A 138 20.40 22.27 15.15
N GLN A 139 19.95 21.16 15.75
CA GLN A 139 19.12 21.19 16.96
C GLN A 139 19.86 21.80 18.16
N ASP A 140 21.17 21.60 18.23
CA ASP A 140 22.10 22.15 19.21
C ASP A 140 22.31 23.66 19.08
N GLN A 141 22.14 24.22 17.87
CA GLN A 141 22.31 25.65 17.57
C GLN A 141 21.05 26.46 17.92
N VAL A 142 19.89 25.84 17.76
CA VAL A 142 18.58 26.45 17.97
C VAL A 142 17.93 25.92 19.25
N ARG A 143 18.73 25.30 20.14
CA ARG A 143 18.26 24.58 21.33
C ARG A 143 17.21 25.41 22.05
N GLU A 144 15.97 24.94 21.96
CA GLU A 144 14.89 25.40 22.80
C GLU A 144 15.33 24.98 24.20
N GLU A 145 15.71 25.93 25.05
CA GLU A 145 15.76 25.64 26.47
C GLU A 145 14.39 25.05 26.77
N ALA A 146 14.37 23.78 27.17
CA ALA A 146 13.13 23.12 27.58
C ALA A 146 12.59 23.95 28.73
N GLY A 147 11.72 24.91 28.40
CA GLY A 147 11.05 25.73 29.36
C GLY A 147 10.31 24.77 30.27
N GLU A 148 10.54 24.90 31.57
CA GLU A 148 9.79 24.27 32.64
C GLU A 148 8.33 24.75 32.65
N THR A 149 7.64 24.70 31.51
CA THR A 149 6.24 25.11 31.29
C THR A 149 5.46 24.06 30.50
N GLU A 150 5.80 22.78 30.66
CA GLU A 150 4.85 21.66 30.51
C GLU A 150 4.40 21.18 31.91
N GLN A 151 3.98 22.11 32.77
CA GLN A 151 3.32 21.80 34.06
C GLN A 151 1.94 22.45 34.15
N ASP A 152 1.22 22.51 33.03
CA ASP A 152 -0.24 22.60 33.10
C ASP A 152 -0.84 21.29 32.56
N PRO A 153 -1.35 20.42 33.45
CA PRO A 153 -2.02 19.17 33.08
C PRO A 153 -3.23 19.35 32.16
N GLU A 154 -3.79 20.56 32.01
CA GLU A 154 -4.88 20.86 31.09
C GLU A 154 -4.40 21.09 29.64
N THR A 155 -3.10 21.25 29.40
CA THR A 155 -2.51 21.53 28.07
C THR A 155 -1.88 20.34 27.37
N ILE A 156 -2.08 19.12 27.88
CA ILE A 156 -1.69 17.84 27.25
C ILE A 156 -2.59 17.60 26.02
N GLY A 157 -2.47 18.43 25.00
CA GLY A 157 -2.97 18.20 23.67
C GLY A 157 -1.76 18.12 22.76
N CYS A 158 -1.61 17.01 22.04
CA CYS A 158 -0.57 16.89 21.02
C CYS A 158 -0.81 17.98 19.97
N PHE A 159 0.17 18.83 19.70
CA PHE A 159 0.07 19.82 18.63
C PHE A 159 1.33 19.79 17.79
N GLU A 160 1.14 19.88 16.48
CA GLU A 160 2.22 19.97 15.50
C GLU A 160 2.33 21.42 15.03
N GLU A 161 3.54 21.78 14.61
CA GLU A 161 3.90 23.14 14.25
C GLU A 161 4.81 23.16 13.03
N VAL A 162 4.69 24.19 12.22
CA VAL A 162 5.58 24.39 11.08
C VAL A 162 5.76 25.87 10.80
N GLY A 163 7.01 26.28 10.61
CA GLY A 163 7.33 27.55 10.00
C GLY A 163 7.51 27.40 8.50
N LEU A 164 7.13 28.43 7.75
CA LEU A 164 7.43 28.58 6.33
C LEU A 164 7.94 30.01 6.12
N VAL A 165 9.22 30.15 5.76
CA VAL A 165 9.94 31.42 5.83
C VAL A 165 10.78 31.64 4.58
N ASP A 166 10.81 32.87 4.08
CA ASP A 166 11.75 33.28 3.03
C ASP A 166 13.20 33.02 3.44
N TYR A 167 13.98 32.42 2.56
CA TYR A 167 15.38 32.05 2.82
C TYR A 167 16.27 33.24 3.20
N GLY A 168 15.95 34.47 2.74
CA GLY A 168 16.65 35.69 3.12
C GLY A 168 16.45 36.11 4.57
N HIS A 169 15.35 35.68 5.20
CA HIS A 169 14.93 36.07 6.55
C HIS A 169 14.96 34.92 7.58
N ALA A 170 15.29 33.70 7.14
CA ALA A 170 15.22 32.50 7.97
C ALA A 170 15.99 32.60 9.31
N GLU A 171 17.25 33.06 9.30
CA GLU A 171 18.06 33.25 10.52
C GLU A 171 17.44 34.29 11.47
N GLU A 172 17.03 35.44 10.93
CA GLU A 172 16.41 36.53 11.69
C GLU A 172 15.15 36.04 12.42
N TYR A 173 14.30 35.28 11.72
CA TYR A 173 13.02 34.85 12.27
C TYR A 173 13.17 33.68 13.24
N VAL A 174 14.13 32.78 13.00
CA VAL A 174 14.48 31.74 13.98
C VAL A 174 14.94 32.38 15.28
N GLU A 175 15.82 33.39 15.24
CA GLU A 175 16.26 34.09 16.46
C GLU A 175 15.12 34.83 17.18
N LYS A 176 14.17 35.40 16.43
CA LYS A 176 12.97 36.03 17.01
C LYS A 176 12.04 35.05 17.72
N TRP A 177 11.87 33.84 17.15
CA TRP A 177 10.96 32.83 17.67
C TRP A 177 11.60 31.90 18.71
N LYS A 178 12.93 31.87 18.77
CA LYS A 178 13.68 31.12 19.77
C LYS A 178 13.35 31.60 21.18
N GLY A 179 13.00 30.66 22.06
CA GLY A 179 12.57 30.95 23.43
C GLY A 179 11.14 31.51 23.56
N VAL A 180 10.40 31.67 22.45
CA VAL A 180 8.98 32.00 22.45
C VAL A 180 8.17 30.72 22.32
N ALA A 181 7.16 30.55 23.16
CA ALA A 181 6.26 29.39 23.09
C ALA A 181 5.60 29.34 21.70
N SER A 182 5.46 28.14 21.14
CA SER A 182 5.04 27.99 19.73
C SER A 182 3.74 28.71 19.37
N ARG A 183 2.74 28.67 20.25
CA ARG A 183 1.43 29.33 20.05
C ARG A 183 1.49 30.86 20.12
N GLU A 184 2.59 31.40 20.66
CA GLU A 184 2.85 32.83 20.81
C GLU A 184 3.76 33.38 19.72
N ARG A 185 4.30 32.51 18.83
CA ARG A 185 5.15 32.93 17.71
C ARG A 185 4.32 33.71 16.70
N GLU A 186 4.58 35.01 16.60
CA GLU A 186 3.87 35.89 15.69
C GLU A 186 4.34 35.72 14.23
N ASN A 187 3.38 35.77 13.30
CA ASN A 187 3.64 35.82 11.87
C ASN A 187 4.45 37.07 11.50
N GLN A 188 5.32 36.92 10.50
CA GLN A 188 6.22 37.96 10.04
C GLN A 188 5.95 38.31 8.58
N PRO A 189 6.38 39.49 8.08
CA PRO A 189 6.12 39.88 6.69
C PRO A 189 6.67 38.90 5.63
N HIS A 190 7.76 38.19 5.93
CA HIS A 190 8.41 37.23 5.05
C HIS A 190 8.31 35.77 5.53
N GLY A 191 7.35 35.45 6.41
CA GLY A 191 7.21 34.09 6.91
C GLY A 191 6.04 33.92 7.86
N ILE A 192 5.52 32.71 7.91
CA ILE A 192 4.36 32.35 8.72
C ILE A 192 4.72 31.22 9.68
N TRP A 193 4.12 31.25 10.87
CA TRP A 193 4.13 30.15 11.82
C TRP A 193 2.72 29.55 11.90
N MET A 194 2.60 28.24 11.70
CA MET A 194 1.32 27.54 11.64
C MET A 194 1.30 26.41 12.66
N THR A 195 0.12 26.18 13.27
CA THR A 195 -0.08 25.14 14.29
C THR A 195 -1.35 24.32 13.98
N ILE A 196 -1.33 23.02 14.29
CA ILE A 196 -2.50 22.12 14.26
C ILE A 196 -2.50 21.31 15.56
N GLY A 197 -3.66 21.11 16.20
CA GLY A 197 -3.78 20.45 17.50
C GLY A 197 -3.82 18.93 17.45
N LEU A 198 -3.01 18.27 16.60
CA LEU A 198 -3.01 16.82 16.37
C LEU A 198 -1.62 16.30 16.00
N GLU A 199 -1.38 14.98 16.12
CA GLU A 199 -0.10 14.31 15.84
C GLU A 199 0.15 13.99 14.35
N TYR A 200 1.43 13.76 14.00
CA TYR A 200 1.92 13.30 12.70
C TYR A 200 1.67 14.29 11.57
N MET A 201 2.62 15.19 11.35
CA MET A 201 2.57 16.17 10.27
C MET A 201 3.02 15.64 8.89
N PHE A 202 2.40 16.16 7.84
CA PHE A 202 2.70 15.88 6.43
C PHE A 202 2.74 17.19 5.65
N GLY A 203 3.66 17.28 4.68
CA GLY A 203 3.87 18.47 3.88
C GLY A 203 3.95 18.11 2.40
N ARG A 204 3.41 18.93 1.52
CA ARG A 204 3.49 18.74 0.07
C ARG A 204 3.78 20.08 -0.59
N PHE A 205 4.90 20.19 -1.27
CA PHE A 205 5.15 21.34 -2.14
C PHE A 205 4.63 21.03 -3.54
N GLY A 206 3.85 21.94 -4.11
CA GLY A 206 3.51 21.94 -5.52
C GLY A 206 4.41 22.92 -6.28
N PHE A 207 5.01 22.47 -7.36
CA PHE A 207 5.86 23.27 -8.24
C PHE A 207 5.11 23.75 -9.47
N ASP A 208 5.67 24.75 -10.14
CA ASP A 208 5.29 25.14 -11.50
C ASP A 208 5.42 23.97 -12.50
N ASP A 209 4.92 24.18 -13.72
CA ASP A 209 4.82 23.11 -14.72
C ASP A 209 6.21 22.72 -15.28
N GLU A 210 7.19 23.63 -15.18
CA GLU A 210 8.60 23.42 -15.52
C GLU A 210 9.42 22.78 -14.38
N HIS A 211 8.81 22.55 -13.20
CA HIS A 211 9.43 22.04 -11.98
C HIS A 211 10.62 22.88 -11.49
N THR A 212 10.60 24.21 -11.69
CA THR A 212 11.69 25.12 -11.32
C THR A 212 11.49 25.77 -9.96
N ALA A 213 10.26 26.11 -9.60
CA ALA A 213 9.94 26.78 -8.34
C ALA A 213 8.67 26.24 -7.69
N ALA A 214 8.72 26.03 -6.37
CA ALA A 214 7.54 25.78 -5.58
C ALA A 214 6.62 27.00 -5.63
N ARG A 215 5.34 26.77 -5.91
CA ARG A 215 4.27 27.79 -5.95
C ARG A 215 3.19 27.54 -4.91
N SER A 216 3.26 26.41 -4.22
CA SER A 216 2.32 26.05 -3.16
C SER A 216 2.93 25.12 -2.12
N PHE A 217 2.35 25.13 -0.92
CA PHE A 217 2.67 24.27 0.20
C PHE A 217 1.39 23.87 0.94
N LEU A 218 1.08 22.59 0.94
CA LEU A 218 0.02 21.97 1.73
C LEU A 218 0.61 21.33 2.98
N TRP A 219 0.08 21.69 4.15
CA TRP A 219 0.47 21.12 5.43
C TRP A 219 -0.75 20.58 6.17
N PHE A 220 -0.67 19.34 6.65
CA PHE A 220 -1.80 18.61 7.23
C PHE A 220 -1.31 17.52 8.19
N THR A 221 -2.22 16.84 8.90
CA THR A 221 -1.88 15.81 9.89
C THR A 221 -2.53 14.46 9.58
N SER A 222 -2.32 13.45 10.43
CA SER A 222 -2.97 12.15 10.24
C SER A 222 -4.49 12.16 10.32
N ASP A 223 -5.08 13.23 10.86
CA ASP A 223 -6.53 13.37 11.03
C ASP A 223 -7.17 14.27 9.96
N THR A 224 -6.38 14.79 9.02
CA THR A 224 -6.93 15.55 7.91
C THR A 224 -7.48 14.57 6.86
N PHE A 225 -8.81 14.43 6.83
CA PHE A 225 -9.53 13.65 5.83
C PHE A 225 -10.10 14.60 4.78
N PHE A 226 -9.46 14.69 3.60
CA PHE A 226 -9.88 15.60 2.53
C PHE A 226 -11.31 15.36 2.03
N THR A 227 -11.92 14.19 2.30
CA THR A 227 -13.36 13.98 2.05
C THR A 227 -14.29 14.76 2.97
N HIS A 228 -13.78 15.30 4.08
CA HIS A 228 -14.50 16.11 5.06
C HIS A 228 -13.87 17.49 5.25
N THR A 229 -12.61 17.70 4.85
CA THR A 229 -11.94 19.00 4.90
C THR A 229 -12.30 19.88 3.70
N THR A 230 -12.45 21.19 3.93
CA THR A 230 -12.72 22.23 2.93
C THR A 230 -11.89 23.49 3.21
N PHE A 231 -11.76 24.41 2.25
CA PHE A 231 -11.28 25.75 2.56
C PHE A 231 -12.28 26.49 3.47
N ARG A 232 -11.78 27.28 4.41
CA ARG A 232 -12.64 28.22 5.16
C ARG A 232 -13.41 29.10 4.17
N GLY A 233 -14.73 29.22 4.37
CA GLY A 233 -15.63 29.95 3.48
C GLY A 233 -16.22 29.12 2.33
N MET A 234 -15.85 27.84 2.20
CA MET A 234 -16.37 26.93 1.18
C MET A 234 -17.16 25.75 1.76
N GLU A 235 -18.14 25.26 0.99
CA GLU A 235 -19.00 24.12 1.34
C GLU A 235 -18.57 22.79 0.69
N ARG A 236 -17.78 22.89 -0.39
CA ARG A 236 -17.31 21.75 -1.17
C ARG A 236 -16.01 21.24 -0.57
N THR A 237 -15.98 19.96 -0.18
CA THR A 237 -14.80 19.29 0.34
C THR A 237 -13.74 19.09 -0.74
N LEU A 238 -12.49 18.94 -0.30
CA LEU A 238 -11.34 18.81 -1.19
C LEU A 238 -11.34 17.49 -1.97
N LYS A 239 -11.92 16.42 -1.40
CA LYS A 239 -12.23 15.17 -2.11
C LYS A 239 -13.71 14.82 -1.98
N ILE A 240 -14.19 14.07 -2.96
CA ILE A 240 -15.52 13.46 -2.91
C ILE A 240 -15.43 12.22 -2.02
N TYR A 241 -16.33 12.11 -1.04
CA TYR A 241 -16.48 10.89 -0.26
C TYR A 241 -17.04 9.77 -1.13
N GLU A 242 -16.39 8.62 -1.09
CA GLU A 242 -16.87 7.37 -1.68
C GLU A 242 -16.87 6.29 -0.61
N THR A 243 -17.94 5.50 -0.57
CA THR A 243 -17.94 4.24 0.19
C THR A 243 -16.91 3.28 -0.38
N ASP A 244 -16.52 2.29 0.41
CA ASP A 244 -15.60 1.23 -0.01
C ASP A 244 -16.06 0.52 -1.29
N GLU A 245 -17.38 0.25 -1.40
CA GLU A 245 -18.00 -0.31 -2.59
C GLU A 245 -17.91 0.65 -3.80
N GLN A 246 -18.27 1.92 -3.63
CA GLN A 246 -18.22 2.90 -4.71
C GLN A 246 -16.80 3.06 -5.28
N ARG A 247 -15.81 3.15 -4.39
CA ARG A 247 -14.40 3.24 -4.74
C ARG A 247 -13.92 1.98 -5.45
N PHE A 248 -14.28 0.80 -4.97
CA PHE A 248 -13.89 -0.46 -5.61
C PHE A 248 -14.49 -0.56 -7.02
N GLN A 249 -15.79 -0.30 -7.18
CA GLN A 249 -16.45 -0.32 -8.48
C GLN A 249 -15.90 0.74 -9.44
N ARG A 250 -15.55 1.93 -8.95
CA ARG A 250 -14.89 2.96 -9.76
C ARG A 250 -13.52 2.48 -10.25
N ARG A 251 -12.68 1.95 -9.35
CA ARG A 251 -11.37 1.39 -9.71
C ARG A 251 -11.48 0.25 -10.74
N LEU A 252 -12.49 -0.61 -10.64
CA LEU A 252 -12.77 -1.62 -11.65
C LEU A 252 -13.11 -1.02 -13.02
N ARG A 253 -13.92 0.05 -13.06
CA ARG A 253 -14.27 0.77 -14.31
C ARG A 253 -13.07 1.52 -14.91
N GLU A 254 -12.19 2.03 -14.06
CA GLU A 254 -10.98 2.78 -14.46
C GLU A 254 -9.80 1.88 -14.85
N GLY A 255 -9.97 0.55 -14.76
CA GLY A 255 -8.90 -0.40 -15.11
C GLY A 255 -7.76 -0.44 -14.09
N TYR A 256 -8.03 -0.14 -12.81
CA TYR A 256 -7.03 -0.26 -11.76
C TYR A 256 -6.46 -1.68 -11.69
N ASN A 257 -5.14 -1.80 -11.64
CA ASN A 257 -4.47 -3.09 -11.57
C ASN A 257 -4.59 -3.69 -10.16
N PHE A 258 -5.35 -4.77 -10.04
CA PHE A 258 -5.54 -5.54 -8.81
C PHE A 258 -4.75 -6.86 -8.79
N ASP A 259 -3.72 -7.01 -9.63
CA ASP A 259 -2.90 -8.22 -9.64
C ASP A 259 -2.14 -8.42 -8.32
N GLY A 260 -1.61 -7.37 -7.70
CA GLY A 260 -0.80 -7.42 -6.50
C GLY A 260 0.64 -7.93 -6.70
N LEU A 261 1.19 -7.94 -7.92
CA LEU A 261 2.57 -8.37 -8.17
C LEU A 261 3.59 -7.44 -7.52
N GLU A 262 3.44 -6.13 -7.68
CA GLU A 262 4.32 -5.13 -7.05
C GLU A 262 4.32 -5.30 -5.52
N SER A 263 3.13 -5.38 -4.91
CA SER A 263 3.00 -5.60 -3.46
C SER A 263 3.61 -6.93 -3.01
N LEU A 264 3.50 -8.00 -3.81
CA LEU A 264 4.09 -9.30 -3.50
C LEU A 264 5.63 -9.20 -3.40
N HIS A 265 6.27 -8.57 -4.39
CA HIS A 265 7.72 -8.39 -4.41
C HIS A 265 8.20 -7.46 -3.30
N GLU A 266 7.44 -6.41 -2.97
CA GLU A 266 7.72 -5.58 -1.80
C GLU A 266 7.66 -6.39 -0.50
N MET A 267 6.59 -7.17 -0.28
CA MET A 267 6.44 -8.03 0.90
C MET A 267 7.57 -9.07 1.02
N ALA A 268 7.97 -9.68 -0.10
CA ALA A 268 9.10 -10.61 -0.14
C ALA A 268 10.42 -9.94 0.25
N GLY A 269 10.63 -8.67 -0.15
CA GLY A 269 11.81 -7.88 0.22
C GLY A 269 11.88 -7.54 1.72
N TYR A 270 10.74 -7.39 2.41
CA TYR A 270 10.71 -7.08 3.85
C TYR A 270 10.92 -8.29 4.74
N ARG A 271 10.45 -9.47 4.34
CA ARG A 271 10.63 -10.69 5.13
C ARG A 271 12.06 -11.18 4.93
N SER A 272 12.98 -10.74 5.78
CA SER A 272 14.39 -11.16 5.76
C SER A 272 14.56 -12.69 5.80
N SER A 273 13.61 -13.40 6.41
CA SER A 273 13.53 -14.88 6.39
C SER A 273 13.22 -15.49 5.02
N LEU A 274 12.76 -14.68 4.06
CA LEU A 274 12.42 -15.08 2.68
C LEU A 274 13.47 -14.61 1.64
N ALA A 275 14.59 -14.04 2.09
CA ALA A 275 15.69 -13.69 1.20
C ALA A 275 16.20 -14.93 0.45
N GLY A 276 16.21 -14.88 -0.89
CA GLY A 276 16.61 -16.01 -1.74
C GLY A 276 15.56 -17.11 -1.91
N VAL A 277 14.31 -16.88 -1.47
CA VAL A 277 13.22 -17.86 -1.57
C VAL A 277 12.32 -17.63 -2.80
N VAL A 278 12.41 -16.46 -3.44
CA VAL A 278 11.75 -16.21 -4.73
C VAL A 278 12.44 -17.05 -5.79
N PRO A 279 11.78 -18.07 -6.38
CA PRO A 279 12.38 -18.87 -7.45
C PRO A 279 12.65 -17.98 -8.64
N SER A 280 13.69 -18.25 -9.42
CA SER A 280 13.84 -17.62 -10.73
C SER A 280 12.72 -18.07 -11.68
N GLN A 281 12.48 -17.32 -12.77
CA GLN A 281 11.49 -17.72 -13.78
C GLN A 281 11.75 -19.13 -14.36
N ALA A 282 13.02 -19.56 -14.42
CA ALA A 282 13.39 -20.88 -14.91
C ALA A 282 13.15 -22.01 -13.89
N GLU A 283 13.11 -21.68 -12.59
CA GLU A 283 12.88 -22.64 -11.50
C GLU A 283 11.41 -22.70 -11.08
N ALA A 284 10.63 -21.67 -11.40
CA ALA A 284 9.22 -21.62 -11.11
C ALA A 284 8.41 -22.56 -12.02
N LEU A 285 7.39 -23.20 -11.46
CA LEU A 285 6.54 -24.18 -12.13
C LEU A 285 5.34 -23.51 -12.80
N GLY A 286 5.02 -23.94 -14.02
CA GLY A 286 4.01 -23.31 -14.87
C GLY A 286 4.52 -22.04 -15.58
N PRO A 287 3.63 -21.16 -16.08
CA PRO A 287 2.19 -21.25 -15.98
C PRO A 287 1.62 -22.46 -16.74
N TYR A 288 0.53 -23.03 -16.23
CA TYR A 288 -0.15 -24.17 -16.85
C TYR A 288 -1.21 -23.70 -17.85
N ASP A 289 -1.44 -24.50 -18.89
CA ASP A 289 -2.50 -24.25 -19.87
C ASP A 289 -3.88 -24.33 -19.22
N ALA A 290 -4.77 -23.41 -19.56
CA ALA A 290 -6.15 -23.38 -19.04
C ALA A 290 -6.93 -24.66 -19.36
N ALA A 291 -6.58 -25.38 -20.44
CA ALA A 291 -7.16 -26.67 -20.79
C ALA A 291 -6.80 -27.80 -19.79
N ASP A 292 -5.73 -27.61 -19.02
CA ASP A 292 -5.25 -28.55 -18.01
C ASP A 292 -5.65 -28.17 -16.57
N TYR A 293 -6.36 -27.05 -16.38
CA TYR A 293 -6.84 -26.64 -15.06
C TYR A 293 -7.64 -27.73 -14.37
N ILE A 294 -7.29 -27.98 -13.12
CA ILE A 294 -7.90 -29.01 -12.27
C ILE A 294 -9.23 -28.54 -11.67
N LEU A 295 -9.40 -27.23 -11.47
CA LEU A 295 -10.62 -26.58 -11.01
C LEU A 295 -11.17 -25.67 -12.11
N HIS A 296 -12.37 -25.97 -12.59
CA HIS A 296 -13.14 -25.08 -13.45
C HIS A 296 -13.92 -24.04 -12.62
N ALA A 297 -14.48 -23.04 -13.27
CA ALA A 297 -15.25 -21.97 -12.61
C ALA A 297 -16.34 -22.52 -11.67
N THR A 298 -17.09 -23.54 -12.10
CA THR A 298 -18.12 -24.19 -11.29
C THR A 298 -17.58 -24.85 -10.02
N ASP A 299 -16.37 -25.42 -10.08
CA ASP A 299 -15.74 -26.04 -8.92
C ASP A 299 -15.28 -24.97 -7.91
N VAL A 300 -14.67 -23.90 -8.43
CA VAL A 300 -14.23 -22.75 -7.60
C VAL A 300 -15.45 -22.09 -6.96
N ASP A 301 -16.55 -21.93 -7.69
CA ASP A 301 -17.80 -21.38 -7.16
C ASP A 301 -18.38 -22.25 -6.05
N ALA A 302 -18.44 -23.57 -6.23
CA ALA A 302 -18.89 -24.51 -5.21
C ALA A 302 -18.05 -24.41 -3.92
N ILE A 303 -16.74 -24.26 -4.04
CA ILE A 303 -15.84 -24.07 -2.90
C ILE A 303 -16.09 -22.70 -2.25
N ARG A 304 -16.11 -21.62 -3.05
CA ARG A 304 -16.25 -20.22 -2.64
C ARG A 304 -17.50 -19.95 -1.81
N VAL A 305 -18.62 -20.58 -2.14
CA VAL A 305 -19.92 -20.34 -1.47
C VAL A 305 -20.11 -21.14 -0.18
N ARG A 306 -19.09 -21.90 0.26
CA ARG A 306 -19.15 -22.61 1.55
C ARG A 306 -19.37 -21.62 2.70
N PRO A 307 -20.18 -21.98 3.73
CA PRO A 307 -20.48 -21.08 4.84
C PRO A 307 -19.26 -20.49 5.56
N ARG A 308 -18.18 -21.28 5.72
CA ARG A 308 -16.94 -20.81 6.36
C ARG A 308 -16.18 -19.74 5.58
N ILE A 309 -16.35 -19.70 4.25
CA ILE A 309 -15.65 -18.74 3.38
C ILE A 309 -16.42 -17.42 3.27
N GLY A 310 -17.75 -17.46 3.40
CA GLY A 310 -18.60 -16.26 3.35
C GLY A 310 -19.03 -15.82 1.95
N ALA A 311 -18.91 -16.69 0.94
CA ALA A 311 -19.38 -16.46 -0.44
C ALA A 311 -18.90 -15.15 -1.09
N PRO A 312 -17.59 -14.82 -1.02
CA PRO A 312 -17.06 -13.61 -1.65
C PRO A 312 -17.36 -13.58 -3.15
N GLU A 313 -17.56 -12.39 -3.71
CA GLU A 313 -17.67 -12.23 -5.16
C GLU A 313 -16.29 -12.20 -5.81
N PHE A 314 -16.20 -12.75 -7.03
CA PHE A 314 -15.09 -12.50 -7.94
C PHE A 314 -15.57 -11.47 -8.97
N PRO A 315 -14.98 -10.26 -9.03
CA PRO A 315 -15.35 -9.27 -10.02
C PRO A 315 -15.20 -9.85 -11.42
N THR A 316 -16.13 -9.53 -12.32
CA THR A 316 -16.15 -10.10 -13.69
C THR A 316 -14.81 -9.92 -14.42
N GLN A 317 -14.15 -8.77 -14.24
CA GLN A 317 -12.85 -8.45 -14.83
C GLN A 317 -11.71 -9.33 -14.30
N TRP A 318 -11.82 -9.82 -13.05
CA TRP A 318 -10.76 -10.55 -12.35
C TRP A 318 -11.09 -12.02 -12.09
N ASN A 319 -12.30 -12.47 -12.46
CA ASN A 319 -12.76 -13.84 -12.24
C ASN A 319 -11.81 -14.87 -12.87
N ALA A 320 -11.44 -14.67 -14.14
CA ALA A 320 -10.50 -15.55 -14.83
C ALA A 320 -9.12 -15.58 -14.15
N ALA A 321 -8.64 -14.48 -13.52
CA ALA A 321 -7.34 -14.46 -12.85
C ALA A 321 -7.39 -15.25 -11.59
N ASN A 322 -8.44 -15.03 -10.80
CA ASN A 322 -8.55 -15.70 -9.52
C ASN A 322 -8.57 -17.21 -9.75
N ILE A 323 -9.34 -17.67 -10.75
CA ILE A 323 -9.38 -19.09 -11.14
C ILE A 323 -8.02 -19.55 -11.67
N ALA A 324 -7.37 -18.77 -12.54
CA ALA A 324 -6.06 -19.12 -13.10
C ALA A 324 -4.97 -19.19 -12.03
N LEU A 325 -4.86 -18.17 -11.18
CA LEU A 325 -3.91 -18.11 -10.08
C LEU A 325 -4.12 -19.25 -9.09
N LEU A 326 -5.38 -19.52 -8.71
CA LEU A 326 -5.73 -20.62 -7.81
C LEU A 326 -5.35 -21.98 -8.40
N ASN A 327 -5.64 -22.22 -9.68
CA ASN A 327 -5.19 -23.43 -10.36
C ASN A 327 -3.67 -23.53 -10.39
N ASN A 328 -2.97 -22.45 -10.75
CA ASN A 328 -1.53 -22.48 -10.89
C ASN A 328 -0.80 -22.74 -9.56
N ILE A 329 -1.25 -22.15 -8.45
CA ILE A 329 -0.67 -22.47 -7.14
C ILE A 329 -0.94 -23.94 -6.75
N LEU A 330 -2.16 -24.44 -6.94
CA LEU A 330 -2.53 -25.83 -6.60
C LEU A 330 -1.81 -26.84 -7.48
N MET A 331 -1.71 -26.60 -8.78
CA MET A 331 -1.01 -27.47 -9.73
C MET A 331 0.49 -27.46 -9.48
N SER A 332 1.09 -26.31 -9.10
CA SER A 332 2.50 -26.27 -8.67
C SER A 332 2.76 -27.13 -7.44
N TYR A 333 1.82 -27.20 -6.50
CA TYR A 333 1.92 -28.12 -5.36
C TYR A 333 1.84 -29.59 -5.81
N LEU A 334 0.90 -29.92 -6.69
CA LEU A 334 0.74 -31.27 -7.22
C LEU A 334 2.01 -31.73 -7.96
N GLU A 335 2.59 -30.89 -8.80
CA GLU A 335 3.84 -31.19 -9.53
C GLU A 335 5.04 -31.28 -8.58
N LYS A 336 5.20 -30.30 -7.68
CA LYS A 336 6.38 -30.22 -6.82
C LYS A 336 6.46 -31.33 -5.78
N PHE A 337 5.31 -31.69 -5.19
CA PHE A 337 5.27 -32.56 -4.02
C PHE A 337 4.55 -33.88 -4.29
N VAL A 338 3.38 -33.84 -4.93
CA VAL A 338 2.55 -35.04 -5.10
C VAL A 338 3.15 -35.98 -6.15
N ALA A 339 3.56 -35.49 -7.32
CA ALA A 339 4.13 -36.34 -8.37
C ALA A 339 5.35 -37.17 -7.89
N PRO A 340 6.35 -36.58 -7.22
CA PRO A 340 7.47 -37.34 -6.65
C PRO A 340 7.02 -38.33 -5.56
N ALA A 341 6.15 -37.92 -4.63
CA ALA A 341 5.68 -38.79 -3.56
C ALA A 341 4.85 -39.97 -4.08
N SER A 342 4.04 -39.75 -5.11
CA SER A 342 3.27 -40.80 -5.78
C SER A 342 4.13 -41.81 -6.52
N SER A 343 5.30 -41.39 -7.03
CA SER A 343 6.24 -42.30 -7.70
C SER A 343 7.12 -43.06 -6.70
N ALA A 344 7.30 -42.53 -5.48
CA ALA A 344 8.20 -43.08 -4.47
C ALA A 344 7.53 -44.07 -3.48
N HIS A 345 6.20 -44.20 -3.53
CA HIS A 345 5.43 -44.95 -2.52
C HIS A 345 4.34 -45.82 -3.13
N ASP A 346 4.18 -47.04 -2.61
CA ASP A 346 3.24 -48.03 -3.13
C ASP A 346 1.83 -47.95 -2.51
N THR A 347 1.67 -47.18 -1.42
CA THR A 347 0.39 -47.09 -0.69
C THR A 347 0.01 -45.65 -0.36
N THR A 348 -1.30 -45.39 -0.29
CA THR A 348 -1.86 -44.09 0.13
C THR A 348 -1.36 -43.67 1.50
N THR A 349 -1.26 -44.60 2.45
CA THR A 349 -0.81 -44.30 3.81
C THR A 349 0.65 -43.86 3.86
N SER A 350 1.56 -44.57 3.15
CA SER A 350 2.98 -44.19 3.10
C SER A 350 3.18 -42.85 2.39
N ALA A 351 2.48 -42.63 1.27
CA ALA A 351 2.53 -41.37 0.54
C ALA A 351 2.00 -40.20 1.38
N ALA A 352 0.87 -40.36 2.07
CA ALA A 352 0.31 -39.34 2.96
C ALA A 352 1.25 -39.00 4.13
N ALA A 353 1.92 -40.00 4.72
CA ALA A 353 2.87 -39.75 5.80
C ALA A 353 4.11 -38.97 5.33
N SER A 354 4.53 -39.15 4.07
CA SER A 354 5.63 -38.41 3.46
C SER A 354 5.22 -36.98 3.05
N LEU A 355 4.03 -36.82 2.47
CA LEU A 355 3.50 -35.52 2.05
C LEU A 355 3.20 -34.59 3.24
N PHE A 356 2.81 -35.17 4.38
CA PHE A 356 2.35 -34.44 5.56
C PHE A 356 3.19 -34.79 6.80
N PRO A 357 4.49 -34.42 6.83
CA PRO A 357 5.39 -34.76 7.93
C PRO A 357 5.00 -34.08 9.25
N LYS A 358 4.34 -32.92 9.22
CA LYS A 358 3.93 -32.15 10.41
C LYS A 358 2.52 -32.51 10.91
N ARG A 359 1.88 -33.57 10.42
CA ARG A 359 0.49 -33.97 10.74
C ARG A 359 0.15 -34.13 12.23
N GLU A 360 1.15 -34.27 13.10
CA GLU A 360 0.97 -34.36 14.56
C GLU A 360 0.88 -32.98 15.23
N HIS A 361 1.26 -31.89 14.55
CA HIS A 361 1.10 -30.52 15.02
C HIS A 361 -0.35 -30.06 14.80
N VAL A 362 -0.98 -29.55 15.86
CA VAL A 362 -2.40 -29.18 15.86
C VAL A 362 -2.57 -27.73 16.33
N PRO A 363 -3.27 -26.86 15.56
CA PRO A 363 -3.73 -27.06 14.18
C PRO A 363 -2.59 -26.83 13.16
N SER A 364 -2.60 -27.58 12.03
CA SER A 364 -1.71 -27.32 10.88
C SER A 364 -2.35 -27.78 9.56
N VAL A 365 -1.93 -27.18 8.44
CA VAL A 365 -2.28 -27.58 7.06
C VAL A 365 -2.01 -29.07 6.85
N ASP A 366 -0.87 -29.58 7.31
CA ASP A 366 -0.49 -31.00 7.21
C ASP A 366 -1.48 -31.92 7.93
N GLN A 367 -1.94 -31.53 9.13
CA GLN A 367 -2.91 -32.32 9.89
C GLN A 367 -4.23 -32.46 9.11
N PHE A 368 -4.75 -31.35 8.60
CA PHE A 368 -5.99 -31.36 7.83
C PHE A 368 -5.83 -32.13 6.51
N MET A 369 -4.76 -31.85 5.77
CA MET A 369 -4.45 -32.54 4.50
C MET A 369 -4.30 -34.05 4.70
N TYR A 370 -3.61 -34.51 5.75
CA TYR A 370 -3.52 -35.92 6.09
C TYR A 370 -4.90 -36.53 6.41
N GLY A 371 -5.74 -35.79 7.15
CA GLY A 371 -7.12 -36.18 7.44
C GLY A 371 -7.95 -36.35 6.17
N PHE A 372 -7.88 -35.39 5.24
CA PHE A 372 -8.59 -35.43 3.96
C PHE A 372 -8.04 -36.52 3.03
N MET A 373 -6.74 -36.75 3.04
CA MET A 373 -6.10 -37.78 2.26
C MET A 373 -6.53 -39.19 2.68
N THR A 374 -6.65 -39.43 3.99
CA THR A 374 -7.00 -40.74 4.56
C THR A 374 -8.51 -40.95 4.69
N LYS A 375 -9.30 -39.88 4.74
CA LYS A 375 -10.77 -39.90 4.83
C LYS A 375 -11.37 -38.92 3.82
N PRO A 376 -11.27 -39.20 2.50
CA PRO A 376 -11.68 -38.26 1.47
C PRO A 376 -13.16 -37.85 1.59
N ASN A 377 -14.03 -38.77 1.99
CA ASN A 377 -15.47 -38.51 2.09
C ASN A 377 -15.91 -37.84 3.40
N SER A 378 -14.96 -37.35 4.21
CA SER A 378 -15.27 -36.72 5.51
C SER A 378 -15.90 -35.33 5.41
N ASP A 379 -15.66 -34.62 4.30
CA ASP A 379 -16.20 -33.29 4.03
C ASP A 379 -16.84 -33.29 2.64
N SER A 380 -18.08 -32.83 2.56
CA SER A 380 -18.87 -32.76 1.32
C SER A 380 -19.08 -31.29 0.96
N ILE A 381 -18.89 -30.95 -0.30
CA ILE A 381 -19.06 -29.60 -0.82
C ILE A 381 -20.18 -29.67 -1.87
N GLU A 382 -21.27 -28.96 -1.60
CA GLU A 382 -22.41 -28.90 -2.51
C GLU A 382 -21.99 -28.29 -3.86
N GLY A 383 -22.39 -28.91 -4.97
CA GLY A 383 -22.04 -28.47 -6.32
C GLY A 383 -20.61 -28.78 -6.78
N TYR A 384 -19.76 -29.36 -5.92
CA TYR A 384 -18.39 -29.73 -6.26
C TYR A 384 -18.31 -31.16 -6.81
N ASP A 385 -18.09 -31.29 -8.13
CA ASP A 385 -18.00 -32.60 -8.80
C ASP A 385 -16.62 -33.24 -8.57
N ARG A 386 -16.53 -33.98 -7.47
CA ARG A 386 -15.30 -34.69 -7.06
C ARG A 386 -14.80 -35.67 -8.11
N ALA A 387 -15.70 -36.32 -8.85
CA ALA A 387 -15.32 -37.29 -9.87
C ALA A 387 -14.69 -36.60 -11.08
N ALA A 388 -15.29 -35.51 -11.55
CA ALA A 388 -14.75 -34.72 -12.65
C ALA A 388 -13.42 -34.05 -12.27
N VAL A 389 -13.30 -33.48 -11.07
CA VAL A 389 -12.03 -32.93 -10.57
C VAL A 389 -10.98 -34.05 -10.46
N GLY A 390 -11.35 -35.21 -9.92
CA GLY A 390 -10.47 -36.38 -9.82
C GLY A 390 -9.93 -36.83 -11.17
N ALA A 391 -10.78 -36.86 -12.21
CA ALA A 391 -10.35 -37.18 -13.57
C ALA A 391 -9.35 -36.15 -14.13
N ARG A 392 -9.52 -34.85 -13.84
CA ARG A 392 -8.57 -33.80 -14.24
C ARG A 392 -7.25 -33.90 -13.48
N VAL A 393 -7.29 -34.10 -12.16
CA VAL A 393 -6.10 -34.32 -11.31
C VAL A 393 -5.32 -35.55 -11.78
N LYS A 394 -6.02 -36.67 -12.02
CA LYS A 394 -5.43 -37.91 -12.54
C LYS A 394 -4.77 -37.68 -13.90
N ARG A 395 -5.45 -36.98 -14.81
CA ARG A 395 -4.92 -36.65 -16.15
C ARG A 395 -3.65 -35.79 -16.07
N PHE A 396 -3.62 -34.81 -15.17
CA PHE A 396 -2.46 -33.94 -14.97
C PHE A 396 -1.27 -34.74 -14.42
N LEU A 397 -1.45 -35.42 -13.29
CA LEU A 397 -0.39 -36.17 -12.62
C LEU A 397 0.15 -37.34 -13.44
N THR A 398 -0.69 -38.00 -14.25
CA THR A 398 -0.24 -39.15 -15.07
C THR A 398 0.90 -38.78 -16.03
N ARG A 399 0.99 -37.51 -16.44
CA ARG A 399 2.04 -37.01 -17.35
C ARG A 399 3.34 -36.69 -16.62
N LEU A 400 3.28 -36.53 -15.30
CA LEU A 400 4.38 -36.05 -14.46
C LEU A 400 5.01 -37.16 -13.63
N CYS A 401 4.25 -38.19 -13.26
CA CYS A 401 4.76 -39.31 -12.48
C CYS A 401 5.46 -40.34 -13.36
N GLU A 402 6.63 -40.82 -12.90
CA GLU A 402 7.35 -41.93 -13.52
C GLU A 402 6.61 -43.26 -13.29
N ASP A 403 6.17 -43.50 -12.06
CA ASP A 403 5.24 -44.57 -11.72
C ASP A 403 3.84 -44.02 -11.45
N ASN A 404 2.87 -44.57 -12.17
CA ASN A 404 1.47 -44.18 -12.12
C ASN A 404 0.60 -45.17 -11.35
N SER A 405 1.18 -46.16 -10.67
CA SER A 405 0.47 -47.16 -9.88
C SER A 405 -0.50 -46.52 -8.87
N LEU A 406 0.01 -45.60 -8.04
CA LEU A 406 -0.79 -44.92 -7.02
C LEU A 406 -1.76 -43.88 -7.60
N ILE A 407 -1.41 -43.24 -8.71
CA ILE A 407 -2.30 -42.32 -9.45
C ILE A 407 -3.49 -43.06 -10.07
N ARG A 408 -3.35 -44.36 -10.35
CA ARG A 408 -4.44 -45.20 -10.84
C ARG A 408 -5.43 -45.60 -9.75
N ASP A 409 -5.03 -45.55 -8.48
CA ASP A 409 -5.91 -45.85 -7.34
C ASP A 409 -6.93 -44.72 -7.10
N ASP A 410 -8.21 -45.08 -7.18
CA ASP A 410 -9.29 -44.09 -7.04
C ASP A 410 -9.42 -43.54 -5.61
N GLY A 411 -8.97 -44.31 -4.60
CA GLY A 411 -8.94 -43.86 -3.21
C GLY A 411 -7.90 -42.76 -2.98
N PHE A 412 -6.69 -42.94 -3.52
CA PHE A 412 -5.63 -41.95 -3.50
C PHE A 412 -6.05 -40.67 -4.23
N VAL A 413 -6.61 -40.79 -5.43
CA VAL A 413 -7.10 -39.63 -6.20
C VAL A 413 -8.23 -38.91 -5.45
N ALA A 414 -9.16 -39.64 -4.83
CA ALA A 414 -10.20 -39.03 -4.00
C ALA A 414 -9.62 -38.24 -2.81
N GLY A 415 -8.54 -38.75 -2.20
CA GLY A 415 -7.76 -38.07 -1.16
C GLY A 415 -7.14 -36.76 -1.66
N LEU A 416 -6.51 -36.78 -2.84
CA LEU A 416 -5.94 -35.58 -3.47
C LEU A 416 -7.02 -34.55 -3.81
N VAL A 417 -8.17 -34.98 -4.31
CA VAL A 417 -9.31 -34.07 -4.60
C VAL A 417 -9.83 -33.39 -3.34
N ALA A 418 -9.86 -34.12 -2.21
CA ALA A 418 -10.22 -33.55 -0.91
C ALA A 418 -9.19 -32.52 -0.43
N CYS A 419 -7.89 -32.85 -0.56
CA CYS A 419 -6.78 -31.96 -0.26
C CYS A 419 -6.79 -30.67 -1.09
N VAL A 420 -7.02 -30.78 -2.40
CA VAL A 420 -7.16 -29.63 -3.32
C VAL A 420 -8.32 -28.73 -2.90
N ALA A 421 -9.48 -29.31 -2.57
CA ALA A 421 -10.64 -28.55 -2.12
C ALA A 421 -10.39 -27.84 -0.78
N TYR A 422 -9.68 -28.50 0.14
CA TYR A 422 -9.27 -27.90 1.41
C TYR A 422 -8.32 -26.72 1.20
N LEU A 423 -7.20 -26.91 0.50
CA LEU A 423 -6.24 -25.85 0.21
C LEU A 423 -6.87 -24.65 -0.50
N ALA A 424 -7.73 -24.90 -1.49
CA ALA A 424 -8.48 -23.86 -2.16
C ALA A 424 -9.41 -23.11 -1.19
N SER A 425 -10.07 -23.83 -0.28
CA SER A 425 -10.92 -23.21 0.73
C SER A 425 -10.13 -22.32 1.69
N GLU A 426 -8.97 -22.78 2.19
CA GLU A 426 -8.14 -22.01 3.12
C GLU A 426 -7.64 -20.72 2.46
N VAL A 427 -7.15 -20.80 1.22
CA VAL A 427 -6.73 -19.62 0.46
C VAL A 427 -7.89 -18.63 0.28
N LEU A 428 -9.09 -19.12 -0.06
CA LEU A 428 -10.24 -18.26 -0.29
C LEU A 428 -10.82 -17.66 1.00
N GLU A 429 -10.79 -18.40 2.11
CA GLU A 429 -11.20 -17.90 3.43
C GLU A 429 -10.27 -16.77 3.90
N LEU A 430 -8.96 -16.98 3.83
CA LEU A 430 -8.00 -15.93 4.15
C LEU A 430 -8.11 -14.76 3.18
N ALA A 431 -8.28 -15.01 1.87
CA ALA A 431 -8.44 -13.94 0.88
C ALA A 431 -9.74 -13.15 1.11
N ASN A 432 -10.80 -13.79 1.62
CA ASN A 432 -12.04 -13.14 2.03
C ASN A 432 -11.82 -12.21 3.23
N ASN A 433 -11.01 -12.62 4.22
CA ASN A 433 -10.65 -11.75 5.33
C ASN A 433 -9.76 -10.58 4.85
N CYS A 434 -8.76 -10.88 4.02
CA CYS A 434 -7.85 -9.87 3.47
C CYS A 434 -8.58 -8.81 2.63
N ARG A 435 -9.62 -9.17 1.86
CA ARG A 435 -10.41 -8.16 1.13
C ARG A 435 -11.20 -7.23 2.06
N LEU A 436 -11.67 -7.74 3.20
CA LEU A 436 -12.42 -6.95 4.18
C LEU A 436 -11.49 -5.95 4.87
N ASP A 437 -10.29 -6.39 5.24
CA ASP A 437 -9.24 -5.53 5.79
C ASP A 437 -8.82 -4.44 4.78
N ASN A 438 -8.74 -4.80 3.50
CA ASN A 438 -8.45 -3.88 2.40
C ASN A 438 -9.64 -3.03 1.97
N ARG A 439 -10.81 -3.20 2.62
CA ARG A 439 -12.04 -2.46 2.32
C ARG A 439 -12.45 -2.54 0.85
N VAL A 440 -12.46 -3.75 0.30
CA VAL A 440 -12.95 -4.03 -1.05
C VAL A 440 -13.93 -5.20 -1.02
N THR A 441 -14.87 -5.21 -1.95
CA THR A 441 -16.04 -6.09 -1.88
C THR A 441 -15.89 -7.39 -2.66
N GLY A 442 -14.92 -7.48 -3.56
CA GLY A 442 -14.57 -8.71 -4.29
C GLY A 442 -13.16 -9.22 -3.98
N ILE A 443 -12.95 -10.54 -4.11
CA ILE A 443 -11.61 -11.12 -4.15
C ILE A 443 -11.00 -10.82 -5.52
N VAL A 444 -9.76 -10.35 -5.52
CA VAL A 444 -8.91 -10.10 -6.68
C VAL A 444 -7.55 -10.76 -6.44
N PRO A 445 -6.69 -10.93 -7.47
CA PRO A 445 -5.48 -11.74 -7.34
C PRO A 445 -4.52 -11.25 -6.26
N ARG A 446 -4.50 -9.93 -6.01
CA ARG A 446 -3.74 -9.33 -4.91
C ARG A 446 -4.05 -10.00 -3.57
N HIS A 447 -5.31 -10.32 -3.26
CA HIS A 447 -5.66 -10.95 -1.98
C HIS A 447 -5.10 -12.36 -1.89
N ILE A 448 -5.21 -13.17 -2.96
CA ILE A 448 -4.63 -14.51 -3.01
C ILE A 448 -3.11 -14.44 -2.83
N ARG A 449 -2.44 -13.48 -3.49
CA ARG A 449 -1.00 -13.27 -3.34
C ARG A 449 -0.60 -12.92 -1.91
N THR A 450 -1.30 -11.95 -1.32
CA THR A 450 -1.05 -11.46 0.04
C THR A 450 -1.22 -12.55 1.10
N VAL A 451 -2.27 -13.37 1.01
CA VAL A 451 -2.52 -14.37 2.06
C VAL A 451 -1.53 -15.52 1.99
N VAL A 452 -1.13 -15.92 0.79
CA VAL A 452 -0.13 -16.97 0.61
C VAL A 452 1.25 -16.53 1.11
N ILE A 453 1.68 -15.27 0.95
CA ILE A 453 3.01 -14.85 1.46
C ILE A 453 3.01 -14.59 2.97
N ASN A 454 1.86 -14.26 3.54
CA ASN A 454 1.73 -13.96 4.97
C ASN A 454 1.51 -15.22 5.82
N ASP A 455 0.95 -16.28 5.24
CA ASP A 455 0.80 -17.57 5.90
C ASP A 455 2.00 -18.49 5.59
N ASN A 456 2.77 -18.88 6.61
CA ASN A 456 3.99 -19.68 6.39
C ASN A 456 3.70 -21.07 5.83
N GLU A 457 2.60 -21.70 6.20
CA GLU A 457 2.28 -23.06 5.76
C GLU A 457 1.79 -23.05 4.31
N LEU A 458 0.94 -22.07 3.93
CA LEU A 458 0.55 -21.88 2.54
C LEU A 458 1.73 -21.43 1.67
N PHE A 459 2.61 -20.56 2.18
CA PHE A 459 3.78 -20.11 1.47
C PHE A 459 4.72 -21.27 1.12
N ASP A 460 5.02 -22.13 2.08
CA ASP A 460 5.90 -23.29 1.90
C ASP A 460 5.39 -24.22 0.78
N VAL A 461 4.08 -24.29 0.62
CA VAL A 461 3.39 -25.15 -0.36
C VAL A 461 3.28 -24.48 -1.75
N PHE A 462 3.03 -23.17 -1.83
CA PHE A 462 2.65 -22.50 -3.08
C PHE A 462 3.74 -21.62 -3.72
N ARG A 463 4.85 -21.34 -3.03
CA ARG A 463 5.93 -20.49 -3.51
C ARG A 463 6.61 -20.96 -4.81
N PHE A 464 6.26 -22.12 -5.35
CA PHE A 464 6.86 -22.65 -6.58
C PHE A 464 6.11 -22.19 -7.84
N SER A 465 4.91 -21.62 -7.73
CA SER A 465 4.12 -21.20 -8.88
C SER A 465 4.72 -20.01 -9.63
N SER A 466 4.95 -20.16 -10.92
CA SER A 466 5.36 -19.07 -11.81
C SER A 466 4.29 -17.98 -11.88
N MET A 467 3.01 -18.36 -11.96
CA MET A 467 1.91 -17.40 -12.01
C MET A 467 1.77 -16.58 -10.71
N TYR A 468 2.15 -17.17 -9.58
CA TYR A 468 2.16 -16.47 -8.30
C TYR A 468 3.16 -15.31 -8.30
N TRP A 469 4.42 -15.56 -8.68
CA TRP A 469 5.51 -14.58 -8.64
C TRP A 469 5.55 -13.62 -9.83
N TYR A 470 5.12 -14.08 -11.01
CA TYR A 470 5.34 -13.38 -12.28
C TYR A 470 4.06 -13.07 -13.04
N GLY A 471 2.91 -13.54 -12.56
CA GLY A 471 1.64 -13.35 -13.26
C GLY A 471 1.51 -14.24 -14.50
N GLY A 472 0.51 -13.93 -15.34
CA GLY A 472 0.30 -14.62 -16.61
C GLY A 472 0.76 -13.76 -17.77
N VAL A 473 1.34 -14.39 -18.80
CA VAL A 473 1.73 -13.75 -20.07
C VAL A 473 0.52 -13.26 -20.89
N VAL A 474 -0.70 -13.70 -20.52
CA VAL A 474 -1.94 -13.36 -21.22
C VAL A 474 -2.94 -12.73 -20.24
N GLY A 475 -3.19 -11.43 -20.38
CA GLY A 475 -4.49 -10.83 -20.09
C GLY A 475 -4.69 -10.05 -18.78
N TRP A 476 -3.68 -9.81 -17.95
CA TRP A 476 -3.86 -9.04 -16.70
C TRP A 476 -3.50 -7.57 -16.82
N VAL A 477 -2.64 -7.25 -17.77
CA VAL A 477 -2.23 -5.91 -18.18
C VAL A 477 -2.18 -5.97 -19.69
N ALA A 478 -2.87 -5.06 -20.39
CA ALA A 478 -2.51 -4.78 -21.76
C ALA A 478 -1.05 -4.34 -21.70
N ASP A 479 -0.15 -5.16 -22.24
CA ASP A 479 1.25 -4.81 -22.39
C ASP A 479 1.27 -3.58 -23.29
N ASP A 480 1.36 -2.39 -22.69
CA ASP A 480 1.65 -1.15 -23.40
C ASP A 480 3.09 -1.29 -23.88
N GLY A 481 3.24 -1.94 -25.03
CA GLY A 481 4.51 -2.21 -25.66
C GLY A 481 5.35 -0.93 -25.72
N GLN A 482 6.33 -0.85 -24.83
CA GLN A 482 7.46 0.06 -24.93
C GLN A 482 8.74 -0.75 -24.78
N GLY A 483 9.26 -1.15 -25.94
CA GLY A 483 10.67 -0.97 -26.29
C GLY A 483 11.66 -1.98 -25.72
N ASN A 484 11.85 -3.08 -26.45
CA ASN A 484 13.20 -3.53 -26.77
C ASN A 484 13.46 -3.15 -28.24
N GLU A 485 14.06 -1.99 -28.44
CA GLU A 485 15.09 -1.72 -29.46
C GLU A 485 15.88 -0.47 -29.06
#